data_AF-A0A1R3KAF5-F1
#
_entry.id   AF-A0A1R3KAF5-F1
#
_cell.length_a   1.000
_cell.length_b   1.000
_cell.length_c   1.000
_cell.angle_alpha   90.00
_cell.angle_beta   90.00
_cell.angle_gamma   90.00
#
_symmetry.space_group_name_H-M   'P 1'
#
loop_
_entity.id
_entity.type
_entity.pdbx_description
1 polymer ?
#
loop_
_entity_poly.entity_id
_entity_poly.type
_entity_poly.pdbx_seq_one_letter_code
_entity_poly.pdbx_strand_id
1 'polypeptide(L)'
;MVVVSSSTLAEECFTKNDVVLANRPSLMRAKHFGYNSTALVVTSYGDHWRNLRRICAIEIFSNSRLNTFTNVRKDEVRRLLLKLSRDSRQGQFAKVELKSMLLDLTFNNIMRMVAGKRYYGDEVTNEEEAKGFRELIAEQFKSGGTANPADFFPILSWFRFEYKEKKLGKRMDTMLQKLIDEHRSKGNNTNRSSMPKAQPIEALCKARTIVDKVLNN
;
A
#
# COMPACT_ATOMS: atom_id res chain seq x y z
N MET A 1 -6.47 27.51 0.81
CA MET A 1 -5.50 26.55 1.36
C MET A 1 -4.73 27.27 2.45
N VAL A 2 -4.62 26.70 3.64
CA VAL A 2 -3.80 27.25 4.74
C VAL A 2 -2.58 26.35 4.89
N VAL A 3 -1.40 26.95 5.00
CA VAL A 3 -0.12 26.22 5.18
C VAL A 3 0.38 26.49 6.60
N VAL A 4 0.57 25.41 7.36
CA VAL A 4 1.18 25.48 8.70
C VAL A 4 2.67 25.22 8.56
N SER A 5 3.49 26.25 8.81
CA SER A 5 4.95 26.21 8.68
C SER A 5 5.70 26.43 10.00
N SER A 6 5.00 26.49 11.13
CA SER A 6 5.58 26.61 12.47
C SER A 6 5.37 25.33 13.27
N SER A 7 6.40 24.89 14.02
CA SER A 7 6.32 23.72 14.90
C SER A 7 5.29 23.90 16.02
N THR A 8 5.21 25.10 16.62
CA THR A 8 4.26 25.41 17.69
C THR A 8 2.81 25.34 17.20
N LEU A 9 2.55 25.88 16.01
CA LEU A 9 1.22 25.80 15.38
C LEU A 9 0.88 24.37 14.96
N ALA A 10 1.85 23.60 14.45
CA ALA A 10 1.65 22.21 14.12
C ALA A 10 1.30 21.38 15.37
N GLU A 11 1.98 21.62 16.49
CA GLU A 11 1.67 20.99 17.78
C GLU A 11 0.23 21.30 18.20
N GLU A 12 -0.19 22.56 18.14
CA GLU A 12 -1.56 22.95 18.47
C GLU A 12 -2.61 22.30 17.54
N CYS A 13 -2.32 22.23 16.24
CA CYS A 13 -3.19 21.57 15.26
C CYS A 13 -3.34 20.06 15.53
N PHE A 14 -2.26 19.37 15.90
CA PHE A 14 -2.24 17.91 16.05
C PHE A 14 -2.38 17.42 17.51
N THR A 15 -2.63 18.32 18.46
CA THR A 15 -2.93 17.98 19.86
C THR A 15 -4.29 18.53 20.30
N LYS A 16 -4.43 19.86 20.39
CA LYS A 16 -5.65 20.51 20.90
C LYS A 16 -6.80 20.46 19.90
N ASN A 17 -6.50 20.53 18.61
CA ASN A 17 -7.48 20.62 17.53
C ASN A 17 -7.45 19.40 16.59
N ASP A 18 -6.88 18.29 17.06
CA ASP A 18 -6.55 17.11 16.24
C ASP A 18 -7.78 16.50 15.56
N VAL A 19 -8.90 16.37 16.28
CA VAL A 19 -10.16 15.81 15.76
C VAL A 19 -10.79 16.73 14.70
N VAL A 20 -10.83 18.04 14.95
CA VAL A 20 -11.45 19.01 14.02
C VAL A 20 -10.67 19.07 12.70
N LEU A 21 -9.35 18.94 12.78
CA LEU A 21 -8.45 18.97 11.62
C LEU A 21 -8.17 17.59 11.02
N ALA A 22 -8.74 16.52 11.58
CA ALA A 22 -8.53 15.16 11.08
C ALA A 22 -9.34 14.80 9.83
N ASN A 23 -10.25 15.68 9.39
CA ASN A 23 -11.01 15.46 8.16
C ASN A 23 -10.12 15.47 6.91
N ARG A 24 -10.55 14.75 5.86
CA ARG A 24 -9.81 14.64 4.61
C ARG A 24 -10.63 15.26 3.47
N PRO A 25 -10.03 16.12 2.63
CA PRO A 25 -10.74 16.65 1.48
C PRO A 25 -11.08 15.52 0.51
N SER A 26 -12.29 15.56 -0.05
CA SER A 26 -12.73 14.59 -1.05
C SER A 26 -12.10 14.89 -2.40
N LEU A 27 -10.92 14.31 -2.65
CA LEU A 27 -10.22 14.41 -3.92
C LEU A 27 -10.74 13.35 -4.91
N MET A 28 -10.58 13.58 -6.21
CA MET A 28 -10.94 12.62 -7.27
C MET A 28 -10.28 11.25 -7.07
N ARG A 29 -9.05 11.24 -6.54
CA ARG A 29 -8.35 10.01 -6.17
C ARG A 29 -9.05 9.25 -5.05
N ALA A 30 -9.57 9.96 -4.04
CA ALA A 30 -10.31 9.34 -2.95
C ALA A 30 -11.60 8.66 -3.45
N LYS A 31 -12.21 9.22 -4.51
CA LYS A 31 -13.37 8.61 -5.17
C LYS A 31 -13.04 7.26 -5.82
N HIS A 32 -11.96 7.18 -6.61
CA HIS A 32 -11.66 5.98 -7.42
C HIS A 32 -10.70 4.97 -6.77
N PHE A 33 -9.72 5.42 -6.00
CA PHE A 33 -8.81 4.54 -5.25
C PHE A 33 -9.26 4.29 -3.82
N GLY A 34 -9.91 5.29 -3.23
CA GLY A 34 -10.37 5.24 -1.86
C GLY A 34 -11.76 4.65 -1.69
N TYR A 35 -12.33 4.03 -2.73
CA TYR A 35 -13.68 3.47 -2.73
C TYR A 35 -14.71 4.49 -2.23
N ASN A 36 -14.80 5.63 -2.91
CA ASN A 36 -15.65 6.76 -2.50
C ASN A 36 -15.32 7.30 -1.09
N SER A 37 -14.04 7.51 -0.81
CA SER A 37 -13.54 8.06 0.47
C SER A 37 -13.84 7.20 1.70
N THR A 38 -13.89 5.87 1.54
CA THR A 38 -14.09 4.90 2.63
C THR A 38 -12.80 4.20 3.06
N ALA A 39 -11.74 4.25 2.24
CA ALA A 39 -10.44 3.70 2.60
C ALA A 39 -9.76 4.52 3.71
N LEU A 40 -9.04 3.82 4.61
CA LEU A 40 -8.41 4.39 5.82
C LEU A 40 -7.56 5.65 5.55
N VAL A 41 -6.86 5.71 4.42
CA VAL A 41 -5.94 6.81 4.08
C VAL A 41 -6.67 8.11 3.75
N VAL A 42 -7.91 8.02 3.23
CA VAL A 42 -8.65 9.16 2.65
C VAL A 42 -10.00 9.42 3.30
N THR A 43 -10.48 8.52 4.15
CA THR A 43 -11.76 8.71 4.85
C THR A 43 -11.60 9.74 5.96
N SER A 44 -12.63 10.59 6.13
CA SER A 44 -12.68 11.63 7.17
C SER A 44 -12.81 11.02 8.55
N TYR A 45 -12.48 11.80 9.58
CA TYR A 45 -12.56 11.34 10.96
C TYR A 45 -14.01 11.00 11.33
N GLY A 46 -14.20 9.88 12.01
CA GLY A 46 -15.51 9.36 12.42
C GLY A 46 -15.37 7.95 12.97
N ASP A 47 -16.50 7.32 13.31
CA ASP A 47 -16.52 5.94 13.82
C ASP A 47 -15.89 4.95 12.84
N HIS A 48 -16.19 5.08 11.54
CA HIS A 48 -15.63 4.24 10.48
C HIS A 48 -14.09 4.31 10.44
N TRP A 49 -13.54 5.53 10.40
CA TRP A 49 -12.09 5.73 10.40
C TRP A 49 -11.43 5.16 11.67
N ARG A 50 -12.03 5.40 12.85
CA ARG A 50 -11.52 4.90 14.13
C ARG A 50 -11.51 3.38 14.17
N ASN A 51 -12.57 2.74 13.67
CA ASN A 51 -12.67 1.29 13.57
C ASN A 51 -11.62 0.69 12.62
N LEU A 52 -11.47 1.25 11.42
CA LEU A 52 -10.41 0.82 10.48
C LEU A 52 -9.02 0.99 11.07
N ARG A 53 -8.73 2.14 11.71
CA ARG A 53 -7.44 2.40 12.34
C ARG A 53 -7.15 1.40 13.46
N ARG A 54 -8.15 1.07 14.28
CA ARG A 54 -8.04 0.07 15.35
C ARG A 54 -7.74 -1.32 14.78
N ILE A 55 -8.47 -1.74 13.74
CA ILE A 55 -8.24 -3.03 13.07
C ILE A 55 -6.81 -3.10 12.53
N CYS A 56 -6.36 -2.07 11.80
CA CYS A 56 -4.99 -2.04 11.27
C CYS A 56 -3.94 -2.10 12.39
N ALA A 57 -4.11 -1.34 13.48
CA ALA A 57 -3.16 -1.31 14.59
C ALA A 57 -3.04 -2.67 15.29
N ILE A 58 -4.15 -3.37 15.50
CA ILE A 58 -4.18 -4.65 16.24
C ILE A 58 -3.78 -5.81 15.33
N GLU A 59 -4.38 -5.91 14.15
CA GLU A 59 -4.28 -7.10 13.31
C GLU A 59 -3.08 -7.09 12.37
N ILE A 60 -2.68 -5.90 11.90
CA ILE A 60 -1.66 -5.76 10.85
C ILE A 60 -0.34 -5.22 11.42
N PHE A 61 -0.41 -4.17 12.23
CA PHE A 61 0.76 -3.41 12.68
C PHE A 61 1.14 -3.66 14.15
N SER A 62 0.54 -4.65 14.82
CA SER A 62 0.92 -4.98 16.19
C SER A 62 2.33 -5.57 16.24
N ASN A 63 3.04 -5.35 17.36
CA ASN A 63 4.39 -5.89 17.55
C ASN A 63 4.44 -7.41 17.36
N SER A 64 3.44 -8.13 17.90
CA SER A 64 3.32 -9.58 17.70
C SER A 64 3.24 -9.92 16.21
N ARG A 65 2.36 -9.26 15.45
CA ARG A 65 2.23 -9.47 14.00
C ARG A 65 3.52 -9.15 13.26
N LEU A 66 4.12 -7.98 13.52
CA LEU A 66 5.37 -7.56 12.88
C LEU A 66 6.52 -8.52 13.18
N ASN A 67 6.57 -9.10 14.38
CA ASN A 67 7.60 -10.06 14.77
C ASN A 67 7.50 -11.37 13.98
N THR A 68 6.30 -11.81 13.58
CA THR A 68 6.14 -12.99 12.72
C THR A 68 6.82 -12.82 11.35
N PHE A 69 7.01 -11.58 10.89
CA PHE A 69 7.66 -11.25 9.63
C PHE A 69 9.14 -10.88 9.76
N THR A 70 9.76 -11.10 10.93
CA THR A 70 11.18 -10.80 11.15
C THR A 70 12.08 -11.52 10.15
N ASN A 71 11.79 -12.80 9.86
CA ASN A 71 12.57 -13.58 8.91
C ASN A 71 12.43 -13.07 7.47
N VAL A 72 11.25 -12.57 7.08
CA VAL A 72 11.03 -11.96 5.77
C VAL A 72 11.92 -10.72 5.61
N ARG A 73 11.92 -9.83 6.61
CA ARG A 73 12.75 -8.61 6.58
C ARG A 73 14.24 -8.93 6.57
N LYS A 74 14.69 -9.87 7.41
CA LYS A 74 16.09 -10.32 7.42
C LYS A 74 16.52 -10.93 6.08
N ASP A 75 15.65 -11.72 5.47
CA ASP A 75 15.91 -12.35 4.17
C ASP A 75 16.04 -11.30 3.04
N GLU A 76 15.14 -10.31 2.96
CA GLU A 76 15.25 -9.24 1.97
C GLU A 76 16.51 -8.37 2.17
N VAL A 77 16.85 -8.03 3.42
CA VAL A 77 18.09 -7.29 3.72
C VAL A 77 19.32 -8.11 3.35
N ARG A 78 19.34 -9.41 3.68
CA ARG A 78 20.44 -10.31 3.32
C ARG A 78 20.63 -10.36 1.81
N ARG A 79 19.55 -10.42 1.03
CA ARG A 79 19.61 -10.43 -0.44
C ARG A 79 20.22 -9.15 -0.99
N LEU A 80 19.81 -8.00 -0.47
CA LEU A 80 20.41 -6.71 -0.84
C LEU A 80 21.91 -6.69 -0.56
N LEU A 81 22.34 -7.16 0.61
CA LEU A 81 23.76 -7.24 0.99
C LEU A 81 24.54 -8.21 0.10
N LEU A 82 23.94 -9.36 -0.25
CA LEU A 82 24.56 -10.31 -1.18
C LEU A 82 24.71 -9.73 -2.58
N LYS A 83 23.73 -8.96 -3.07
CA LYS A 83 23.80 -8.25 -4.34
C LYS A 83 24.95 -7.23 -4.33
N LEU A 84 25.00 -6.37 -3.31
CA LEU A 84 26.09 -5.40 -3.13
C LEU A 84 27.47 -6.07 -3.03
N SER A 85 27.57 -7.19 -2.30
CA SER A 85 28.81 -7.94 -2.18
C SER A 85 29.26 -8.52 -3.52
N ARG A 86 28.33 -9.04 -4.34
CA ARG A 86 28.64 -9.55 -5.69
C ARG A 86 29.14 -8.44 -6.60
N ASP A 87 28.46 -7.30 -6.60
CA ASP A 87 28.84 -6.15 -7.44
C ASP A 87 30.22 -5.60 -7.05
N SER A 88 30.56 -5.63 -5.75
CA SER A 88 31.86 -5.22 -5.24
C SER A 88 33.02 -6.20 -5.52
N ARG A 89 32.75 -7.46 -5.92
CA ARG A 89 33.81 -8.48 -6.12
C ARG A 89 34.61 -8.31 -7.40
N GLN A 90 34.28 -7.34 -8.25
CA GLN A 90 34.97 -7.09 -9.52
C GLN A 90 36.32 -6.37 -9.36
N GLY A 91 36.86 -6.28 -8.13
CA GLY A 91 38.19 -5.71 -7.85
C GLY A 91 38.30 -4.19 -8.01
N GLN A 92 37.20 -3.52 -8.35
CA GLN A 92 37.11 -2.07 -8.51
C GLN A 92 35.92 -1.53 -7.72
N PHE A 93 35.94 -0.22 -7.43
CA PHE A 93 34.82 0.47 -6.79
C PHE A 93 33.55 0.34 -7.64
N ALA A 94 32.54 -0.32 -7.11
CA ALA A 94 31.25 -0.49 -7.78
C ALA A 94 30.32 0.69 -7.48
N LYS A 95 29.90 1.42 -8.52
CA LYS A 95 28.82 2.40 -8.41
C LYS A 95 27.49 1.67 -8.44
N VAL A 96 26.61 1.99 -7.48
CA VAL A 96 25.27 1.40 -7.37
C VAL A 96 24.20 2.48 -7.28
N GLU A 97 23.01 2.17 -7.78
CA GLU A 97 21.86 3.06 -7.72
C GLU A 97 21.01 2.72 -6.49
N LEU A 98 21.24 3.44 -5.38
CA LEU A 98 20.62 3.13 -4.09
C LEU A 98 19.09 3.32 -4.08
N LYS A 99 18.54 4.26 -4.86
CA LYS A 99 17.10 4.55 -4.83
C LYS A 99 16.30 3.34 -5.30
N SER A 100 16.67 2.76 -6.44
CA SER A 100 16.07 1.55 -7.00
C SER A 100 16.23 0.38 -6.04
N MET A 101 17.43 0.17 -5.50
CA MET A 101 17.69 -0.93 -4.56
C MET A 101 16.84 -0.84 -3.27
N LEU A 102 16.66 0.36 -2.73
CA LEU A 102 15.82 0.59 -1.55
C LEU A 102 14.33 0.51 -1.88
N LEU A 103 13.90 0.92 -3.07
CA LEU A 103 12.52 0.74 -3.55
C LEU A 103 12.19 -0.76 -3.69
N ASP A 104 13.07 -1.51 -4.35
CA ASP A 104 12.95 -2.97 -4.50
C ASP A 104 12.82 -3.65 -3.13
N LEU A 105 13.74 -3.32 -2.20
CA LEU A 105 13.72 -3.81 -0.82
C LEU A 105 12.39 -3.48 -0.13
N THR A 106 11.90 -2.24 -0.26
CA THR A 106 10.68 -1.77 0.41
C THR A 106 9.45 -2.49 -0.13
N PHE A 107 9.27 -2.56 -1.45
CA PHE A 107 8.12 -3.23 -2.05
C PHE A 107 8.15 -4.74 -1.82
N ASN A 108 9.31 -5.38 -1.95
CA ASN A 108 9.43 -6.81 -1.67
C ASN A 108 9.13 -7.12 -0.20
N ASN A 109 9.60 -6.29 0.74
CA ASN A 109 9.23 -6.44 2.15
C ASN A 109 7.71 -6.35 2.33
N ILE A 110 7.08 -5.29 1.82
CA ILE A 110 5.63 -5.09 1.95
C ILE A 110 4.86 -6.26 1.33
N MET A 111 5.16 -6.61 0.07
CA MET A 111 4.41 -7.62 -0.67
C MET A 111 4.64 -9.05 -0.16
N ARG A 112 5.82 -9.35 0.39
CA ARG A 112 6.04 -10.64 1.07
C ARG A 112 5.33 -10.72 2.41
N MET A 113 5.25 -9.62 3.17
CA MET A 113 4.47 -9.59 4.40
C MET A 113 2.98 -9.72 4.10
N VAL A 114 2.45 -8.96 3.14
CA VAL A 114 1.03 -8.90 2.82
C VAL A 114 0.55 -10.14 2.06
N ALA A 115 1.22 -10.51 0.97
CA ALA A 115 0.76 -11.52 0.01
C ALA A 115 1.75 -12.67 -0.21
N GLY A 116 2.90 -12.67 0.46
CA GLY A 116 3.92 -13.70 0.30
C GLY A 116 4.64 -13.67 -1.06
N LYS A 117 4.47 -12.59 -1.83
CA LYS A 117 5.00 -12.47 -3.19
C LYS A 117 6.15 -11.48 -3.30
N ARG A 118 7.02 -11.71 -4.28
CA ARG A 118 8.12 -10.82 -4.68
C ARG A 118 7.85 -10.31 -6.10
N TYR A 119 8.10 -9.03 -6.33
CA TYR A 119 7.88 -8.38 -7.64
C TYR A 119 9.10 -7.64 -8.19
N TYR A 120 10.20 -7.60 -7.44
CA TYR A 120 11.45 -6.97 -7.84
C TYR A 120 12.64 -7.91 -7.62
N GLY A 121 13.66 -7.78 -8.46
CA GLY A 121 14.89 -8.58 -8.44
C GLY A 121 14.82 -9.87 -9.25
N ASP A 122 15.94 -10.59 -9.30
CA ASP A 122 16.16 -11.69 -10.24
C ASP A 122 15.42 -12.99 -9.87
N GLU A 123 14.88 -13.08 -8.65
CA GLU A 123 14.17 -14.26 -8.12
C GLU A 123 12.64 -14.06 -8.14
N VAL A 124 12.14 -13.33 -9.12
CA VAL A 124 10.70 -13.19 -9.38
C VAL A 124 10.19 -14.48 -10.01
N THR A 125 9.15 -15.06 -9.42
CA THR A 125 8.58 -16.35 -9.88
C THR A 125 7.65 -16.21 -11.07
N ASN A 126 7.08 -15.02 -11.29
CA ASN A 126 6.19 -14.72 -12.41
C ASN A 126 6.49 -13.31 -12.92
N GLU A 127 7.30 -13.22 -13.97
CA GLU A 127 7.80 -11.95 -14.50
C GLU A 127 6.69 -11.11 -15.15
N GLU A 128 5.71 -11.75 -15.80
CA GLU A 128 4.56 -11.04 -16.38
C GLU A 128 3.72 -10.35 -15.30
N GLU A 129 3.42 -11.05 -14.21
CA GLU A 129 2.70 -10.49 -13.08
C GLU A 129 3.51 -9.36 -12.41
N ALA A 130 4.82 -9.56 -12.23
CA ALA A 130 5.70 -8.57 -11.63
C ALA A 130 5.87 -7.32 -12.49
N LYS A 131 5.93 -7.46 -13.81
CA LYS A 131 5.90 -6.33 -14.73
C LYS A 131 4.59 -5.55 -14.59
N GLY A 132 3.45 -6.23 -14.60
CA GLY A 132 2.14 -5.60 -14.40
C GLY A 132 2.03 -4.87 -13.06
N PHE A 133 2.55 -5.45 -11.98
CA PHE A 133 2.61 -4.80 -10.67
C PHE A 133 3.48 -3.54 -10.70
N ARG A 134 4.69 -3.62 -11.24
CA ARG A 134 5.64 -2.49 -11.32
C ARG A 134 5.06 -1.33 -12.13
N GLU A 135 4.44 -1.63 -13.26
CA GLU A 135 3.75 -0.63 -14.09
C GLU A 135 2.61 0.05 -13.33
N LEU A 136 1.77 -0.73 -12.65
CA LEU A 136 0.67 -0.18 -11.84
C LEU A 136 1.15 0.70 -10.69
N ILE A 137 2.19 0.27 -9.97
CA ILE A 137 2.78 1.06 -8.90
C ILE A 137 3.39 2.35 -9.45
N ALA A 138 4.14 2.28 -10.56
CA ALA A 138 4.71 3.47 -11.19
C ALA A 138 3.63 4.47 -11.65
N GLU A 139 2.58 3.98 -12.31
CA GLU A 139 1.42 4.81 -12.68
C GLU A 139 0.73 5.43 -11.46
N GLN A 140 0.61 4.66 -10.37
CA GLN A 140 0.02 5.13 -9.11
C GLN A 140 0.81 6.26 -8.48
N PHE A 141 2.13 6.12 -8.36
CA PHE A 141 2.99 7.16 -7.80
C PHE A 141 3.01 8.40 -8.69
N LYS A 142 2.98 8.22 -10.02
CA LYS A 142 2.91 9.35 -10.97
C LYS A 142 1.61 10.13 -10.84
N SER A 143 0.45 9.45 -10.78
CA SER A 143 -0.85 10.08 -10.53
C SER A 143 -0.94 10.70 -9.12
N GLY A 144 -0.38 10.01 -8.12
CA GLY A 144 -0.33 10.45 -6.72
C GLY A 144 0.46 11.73 -6.51
N GLY A 145 1.62 11.85 -7.17
CA GLY A 145 2.55 12.96 -7.02
C GLY A 145 2.17 14.23 -7.79
N THR A 146 1.25 14.14 -8.76
CA THR A 146 0.76 15.31 -9.50
C THR A 146 -0.53 15.83 -8.89
N ALA A 147 -0.59 17.14 -8.65
CA ALA A 147 -1.85 17.82 -8.37
C ALA A 147 -2.80 17.61 -9.56
N ASN A 148 -4.01 17.09 -9.31
CA ASN A 148 -5.02 16.97 -10.36
C ASN A 148 -5.73 18.32 -10.49
N PRO A 149 -5.67 19.01 -11.63
CA PRO A 149 -6.34 20.30 -11.82
C PRO A 149 -7.85 20.24 -11.53
N ALA A 150 -8.48 19.08 -11.78
CA ALA A 150 -9.90 18.86 -11.50
C ALA A 150 -10.25 18.90 -9.99
N ASP A 151 -9.28 18.68 -9.09
CA ASP A 151 -9.51 18.80 -7.64
C ASP A 151 -9.64 20.28 -7.20
N PHE A 152 -9.13 21.22 -8.00
CA PHE A 152 -9.18 22.66 -7.72
C PHE A 152 -10.22 23.39 -8.56
N PHE A 153 -10.45 22.92 -9.79
CA PHE A 153 -11.39 23.50 -10.73
C PHE A 153 -12.40 22.43 -11.17
N PRO A 154 -13.57 22.33 -10.50
CA PRO A 154 -14.55 21.27 -10.75
C PRO A 154 -15.02 21.15 -12.22
N ILE A 155 -14.99 22.26 -12.96
CA ILE A 155 -15.33 22.30 -14.40
C ILE A 155 -14.40 21.43 -15.26
N LEU A 156 -13.16 21.19 -14.80
CA LEU A 156 -12.17 20.36 -15.50
C LEU A 156 -12.38 18.85 -15.26
N SER A 157 -13.28 18.45 -14.36
CA SER A 157 -13.57 17.03 -14.09
C SER A 157 -13.99 16.26 -15.35
N TRP A 158 -14.72 16.92 -16.26
CA TRP A 158 -15.18 16.34 -17.53
C TRP A 158 -14.05 16.09 -18.55
N PHE A 159 -12.90 16.77 -18.41
CA PHE A 159 -11.79 16.71 -19.37
C PHE A 159 -10.82 15.55 -19.09
N ARG A 160 -11.24 14.30 -19.34
CA ARG A 160 -10.39 13.07 -19.33
C ARG A 160 -9.67 12.72 -18.01
N PHE A 161 -9.61 13.62 -17.02
CA PHE A 161 -8.92 13.42 -15.74
C PHE A 161 -9.61 12.33 -14.90
N GLU A 162 -10.94 12.39 -14.79
CA GLU A 162 -11.71 11.35 -14.09
C GLU A 162 -11.54 9.98 -14.74
N TYR A 163 -11.53 9.91 -16.08
CA TYR A 163 -11.38 8.64 -16.80
C TYR A 163 -10.04 7.94 -16.48
N LYS A 164 -8.94 8.69 -16.43
CA LYS A 164 -7.61 8.13 -16.12
C LYS A 164 -7.57 7.57 -14.69
N GLU A 165 -8.03 8.34 -13.71
CA GLU A 165 -8.10 7.92 -12.31
C GLU A 165 -9.00 6.69 -12.12
N LYS A 166 -10.17 6.68 -12.76
CA LYS A 166 -11.10 5.54 -12.74
C LYS A 166 -10.49 4.29 -13.37
N LYS A 167 -9.79 4.42 -14.50
CA LYS A 167 -9.14 3.29 -15.18
C LYS A 167 -8.02 2.69 -14.31
N LEU A 168 -7.18 3.54 -13.71
CA LEU A 168 -6.10 3.09 -12.85
C LEU A 168 -6.63 2.47 -11.54
N GLY A 169 -7.64 3.08 -10.93
CA GLY A 169 -8.33 2.54 -9.75
C GLY A 169 -8.89 1.15 -9.99
N LYS A 170 -9.56 0.92 -11.14
CA LYS A 170 -10.04 -0.42 -11.53
C LYS A 170 -8.93 -1.45 -11.69
N ARG A 171 -7.82 -1.09 -12.34
CA ARG A 171 -6.68 -2.01 -12.51
C ARG A 171 -6.04 -2.37 -11.17
N MET A 172 -5.93 -1.41 -10.25
CA MET A 172 -5.44 -1.65 -8.90
C MET A 172 -6.37 -2.58 -8.13
N ASP A 173 -7.69 -2.34 -8.19
CA ASP A 173 -8.69 -3.19 -7.55
C ASP A 173 -8.65 -4.63 -8.07
N THR A 174 -8.53 -4.81 -9.40
CA THR A 174 -8.37 -6.14 -10.00
C THR A 174 -7.10 -6.84 -9.52
N MET A 175 -5.99 -6.11 -9.38
CA MET A 175 -4.74 -6.67 -8.87
C MET A 175 -4.85 -7.11 -7.40
N LEU A 176 -5.44 -6.27 -6.55
CA LEU A 176 -5.68 -6.60 -5.14
C LEU A 176 -6.66 -7.78 -4.99
N GLN A 177 -7.70 -7.82 -5.81
CA GLN A 177 -8.67 -8.91 -5.85
C GLN A 177 -7.99 -10.24 -6.23
N LYS A 178 -7.14 -10.24 -7.25
CA LYS A 178 -6.34 -11.41 -7.63
C LYS A 178 -5.50 -11.93 -6.46
N LEU A 179 -4.84 -11.05 -5.71
CA LEU A 179 -4.07 -11.45 -4.53
C LEU A 179 -4.95 -12.09 -3.44
N ILE A 180 -6.13 -11.53 -3.20
CA ILE A 180 -7.10 -12.05 -2.24
C ILE A 180 -7.57 -13.45 -2.66
N ASP A 181 -7.92 -13.63 -3.93
CA ASP A 181 -8.45 -14.89 -4.44
C ASP A 181 -7.40 -16.00 -4.45
N GLU A 182 -6.15 -15.66 -4.79
CA GLU A 182 -5.02 -16.58 -4.66
C GLU A 182 -4.73 -16.97 -3.20
N HIS A 183 -4.90 -16.05 -2.25
CA HIS A 183 -4.74 -16.36 -0.83
C HIS A 183 -5.83 -17.32 -0.35
N ARG A 184 -7.08 -17.06 -0.76
CA ARG A 184 -8.24 -17.90 -0.42
C ARG A 184 -8.13 -19.30 -1.02
N SER A 185 -7.68 -19.44 -2.27
CA SER A 185 -7.52 -20.75 -2.91
C SER A 185 -6.43 -21.59 -2.25
N LYS A 186 -5.33 -20.97 -1.79
CA LYS A 186 -4.30 -21.64 -0.99
C LYS A 186 -4.79 -22.05 0.41
N GLY A 187 -5.73 -21.30 0.99
CA GLY A 187 -6.37 -21.67 2.26
C GLY A 187 -7.20 -22.95 2.19
N ASN A 188 -7.75 -23.29 1.01
CA ASN A 188 -8.54 -24.50 0.78
C ASN A 188 -7.68 -25.73 0.45
N ASN A 189 -6.43 -25.55 -0.01
CA ASN A 189 -5.47 -26.63 -0.26
C ASN A 189 -4.47 -26.71 0.90
N THR A 190 -4.65 -27.69 1.79
CA THR A 190 -3.81 -27.95 2.96
C THR A 190 -2.34 -28.16 2.60
N ASN A 191 -1.51 -27.11 2.65
CA ASN A 191 -0.07 -27.20 2.92
C ASN A 191 0.45 -25.88 3.50
N ARG A 192 0.34 -25.75 4.84
CA ARG A 192 0.68 -24.56 5.66
C ARG A 192 2.17 -24.42 6.02
N SER A 193 3.09 -25.10 5.33
CA SER A 193 4.42 -25.37 5.89
C SER A 193 5.47 -24.27 5.78
N SER A 194 5.23 -23.12 5.11
CA SER A 194 6.28 -22.10 4.94
C SER A 194 5.88 -20.64 5.19
N MET A 195 4.61 -20.34 5.48
CA MET A 195 4.13 -18.96 5.65
C MET A 195 3.44 -18.73 7.00
N PRO A 196 3.56 -17.52 7.61
CA PRO A 196 2.87 -17.21 8.86
C PRO A 196 1.36 -17.42 8.71
N LYS A 197 0.76 -18.16 9.66
CA LYS A 197 -0.64 -18.63 9.65
C LYS A 197 -1.72 -17.54 9.54
N ALA A 198 -1.35 -16.26 9.58
CA ALA A 198 -2.26 -15.15 9.35
C ALA A 198 -1.53 -13.94 8.76
N GLN A 199 -1.61 -13.79 7.44
CA GLN A 199 -1.07 -12.65 6.72
C GLN A 199 -2.00 -11.44 6.85
N PRO A 200 -1.49 -10.19 6.76
CA PRO A 200 -2.32 -8.99 6.68
C PRO A 200 -3.44 -9.07 5.64
N ILE A 201 -3.23 -9.76 4.52
CA ILE A 201 -4.27 -9.98 3.52
C ILE A 201 -5.49 -10.73 4.09
N GLU A 202 -5.33 -11.57 5.11
CA GLU A 202 -6.46 -12.21 5.80
C GLU A 202 -7.26 -11.23 6.65
N ALA A 203 -6.60 -10.30 7.33
CA ALA A 203 -7.27 -9.24 8.07
C ALA A 203 -8.04 -8.33 7.09
N LEU A 204 -7.46 -8.04 5.92
CA LEU A 204 -8.12 -7.30 4.84
C LEU A 204 -9.30 -8.09 4.24
N CYS A 205 -9.18 -9.40 4.05
CA CYS A 205 -10.27 -10.27 3.59
C CYS A 205 -11.44 -10.26 4.58
N LYS A 206 -11.17 -10.41 5.88
CA LYS A 206 -12.18 -10.40 6.94
C LYS A 206 -12.85 -9.02 7.05
N ALA A 207 -12.08 -7.94 7.01
CA ALA A 207 -12.60 -6.58 7.03
C ALA A 207 -13.50 -6.30 5.82
N ARG A 208 -13.12 -6.76 4.62
CA ARG A 208 -13.96 -6.63 3.42
C ARG A 208 -15.28 -7.39 3.54
N THR A 209 -15.26 -8.63 4.03
CA THR A 209 -16.51 -9.39 4.27
C THR A 209 -17.43 -8.71 5.29
N ILE A 210 -16.86 -8.01 6.28
CA ILE A 210 -17.65 -7.23 7.26
C ILE A 210 -18.22 -5.97 6.59
N VAL A 211 -17.41 -5.24 5.83
CA VAL A 211 -17.84 -4.01 5.12
C VAL A 211 -18.89 -4.33 4.05
N ASP A 212 -18.72 -5.39 3.25
CA ASP A 212 -19.68 -5.81 2.24
C ASP A 212 -21.02 -6.23 2.86
N LYS A 213 -21.03 -6.77 4.09
CA LYS A 213 -22.26 -7.10 4.83
C LYS A 213 -22.95 -5.87 5.43
N VAL A 214 -22.18 -4.82 5.75
CA VAL A 214 -22.71 -3.57 6.33
C VAL A 214 -23.20 -2.61 5.26
N LEU A 215 -22.62 -2.66 4.05
CA LEU A 215 -23.01 -1.77 2.93
C LEU A 215 -24.14 -2.33 2.06
N ASN A 216 -24.43 -3.64 2.14
CA ASN A 216 -25.49 -4.31 1.35
C ASN A 216 -26.71 -4.74 2.20
N ASN A 217 -26.81 -4.23 3.43
CA ASN A 217 -28.01 -4.26 4.29
C ASN A 217 -28.45 -2.82 4.56
#